data_AF-A0A497CSU4-F1
#
_entry.id   AF-A0A497CSU4-F1
#
_cell.length_a   1.000
_cell.length_b   1.000
_cell.length_c   1.000
_cell.angle_alpha   90.00
_cell.angle_beta   90.00
_cell.angle_gamma   90.00
#
_symmetry.space_group_name_H-M   'P 1'
#
loop_
_entity.id
_entity.type
_entity.pdbx_description
1 polymer ?
#
loop_
_entity_poly.entity_id
_entity_poly.type
_entity_poly.pdbx_seq_one_letter_code
_entity_poly.pdbx_strand_id
1 'polypeptide(L)'
;MKLPGFLKKDSFVLGAVFGIVLPVVFYLFLLLVDQLVLELFNRHLTHKHHLLYLLSTVVNLLPVRHYLIKLKLEKTGLGILAVTAILILVYFFLFFKQ
;
A
#
# COMPACT_ATOMS: atom_id res chain seq x y z
N MET A 1 -9.23 -18.66 6.22
CA MET A 1 -9.98 -17.71 5.37
C MET A 1 -9.94 -18.25 3.93
N LYS A 2 -11.07 -18.71 3.37
CA LYS A 2 -11.12 -19.14 1.96
C LYS A 2 -11.10 -17.89 1.09
N LEU A 3 -10.02 -17.62 0.36
CA LEU A 3 -9.99 -16.51 -0.60
C LEU A 3 -10.94 -16.82 -1.77
N PRO A 4 -11.75 -15.85 -2.24
CA PRO A 4 -12.59 -16.02 -3.42
C PRO A 4 -11.77 -16.36 -4.67
N GLY A 5 -12.36 -17.10 -5.61
CA GLY A 5 -11.65 -17.74 -6.73
C GLY A 5 -10.86 -16.79 -7.65
N PHE A 6 -11.27 -15.51 -7.75
CA PHE A 6 -10.56 -14.51 -8.54
C PHE A 6 -9.20 -14.12 -7.94
N LEU A 7 -9.01 -14.27 -6.63
CA LEU A 7 -7.76 -13.96 -5.91
C LEU A 7 -6.69 -15.05 -6.04
N LYS A 8 -7.00 -16.15 -6.74
CA LYS A 8 -6.04 -17.24 -7.00
C LYS A 8 -5.46 -17.19 -8.42
N LYS A 9 -5.83 -16.20 -9.22
CA LYS A 9 -5.29 -16.05 -10.57
C LYS A 9 -3.90 -15.46 -10.51
N ASP A 10 -2.90 -16.19 -10.99
CA ASP A 10 -1.55 -15.65 -11.07
C ASP A 10 -1.39 -14.71 -12.26
N SER A 11 -1.51 -13.40 -12.03
CA SER A 11 -1.39 -12.40 -13.09
C SER A 11 -0.81 -11.08 -12.57
N PHE A 12 -0.01 -10.43 -13.42
CA PHE A 12 0.55 -9.11 -13.12
C PHE A 12 -0.55 -8.05 -12.94
N VAL A 13 -1.64 -8.14 -13.71
CA VAL A 13 -2.77 -7.21 -13.61
C VAL A 13 -3.43 -7.27 -12.24
N LEU A 14 -3.70 -8.49 -11.73
CA LEU A 14 -4.23 -8.65 -10.38
C LEU A 14 -3.28 -8.05 -9.34
N GLY A 15 -1.98 -8.33 -9.48
CA GLY A 15 -0.96 -7.78 -8.59
C GLY A 15 -0.92 -6.25 -8.63
N ALA A 16 -1.01 -5.66 -9.81
CA ALA A 16 -1.02 -4.21 -9.97
C ALA A 16 -2.26 -3.57 -9.33
N VAL A 17 -3.45 -4.13 -9.54
CA VAL A 17 -4.69 -3.67 -8.91
C VAL A 17 -4.55 -3.70 -7.38
N PHE A 18 -4.06 -4.81 -6.82
CA PHE A 18 -3.81 -4.89 -5.37
C PHE A 18 -2.78 -3.88 -4.89
N GLY A 19 -1.70 -3.70 -5.64
CA GLY A 19 -0.64 -2.75 -5.32
C GLY A 19 -1.09 -1.30 -5.28
N ILE A 20 -2.18 -0.94 -5.96
CA ILE A 20 -2.78 0.42 -5.93
C ILE A 20 -3.93 0.51 -4.92
N VAL A 21 -4.87 -0.45 -4.96
CA VAL A 21 -6.09 -0.37 -4.16
C VAL A 21 -5.79 -0.46 -2.67
N LEU A 22 -4.87 -1.33 -2.26
CA LEU A 22 -4.57 -1.50 -0.83
C LEU A 22 -3.96 -0.23 -0.21
N PRO A 23 -2.94 0.43 -0.81
CA PRO A 23 -2.43 1.69 -0.29
C PRO A 23 -3.48 2.79 -0.28
N VAL A 24 -4.36 2.89 -1.29
CA VAL A 24 -5.42 3.91 -1.31
C VAL A 24 -6.41 3.70 -0.16
N VAL A 25 -6.89 2.47 0.04
CA VAL A 25 -7.80 2.15 1.15
C VAL A 25 -7.11 2.39 2.49
N PHE A 26 -5.85 1.99 2.61
CA PHE A 26 -5.09 2.18 3.86
C PHE A 26 -4.75 3.64 4.12
N TYR A 27 -4.54 4.46 3.09
CA TYR A 27 -4.38 5.91 3.21
C TYR A 27 -5.64 6.57 3.79
N LEU A 28 -6.83 6.20 3.31
CA LEU A 28 -8.09 6.71 3.88
C LEU A 28 -8.22 6.33 5.36
N PHE A 29 -7.82 5.11 5.73
CA PHE A 29 -7.75 4.71 7.12
C PHE A 29 -6.74 5.55 7.93
N LEU A 30 -5.55 5.78 7.39
CA LEU A 30 -4.52 6.61 8.04
C LEU A 30 -4.98 8.07 8.22
N LEU A 31 -5.81 8.61 7.32
CA LEU A 31 -6.40 9.94 7.49
C LEU A 31 -7.35 10.01 8.69
N LEU A 32 -8.21 8.99 8.86
CA LEU A 32 -9.10 8.91 10.02
C LEU A 32 -8.30 8.80 11.31
N VAL A 33 -7.22 8.01 11.29
CA VAL A 33 -6.30 7.88 12.44
C VAL A 33 -5.59 9.21 12.72
N ASP A 34 -5.09 9.91 11.69
CA ASP A 34 -4.43 11.21 11.84
C ASP A 34 -5.34 12.25 12.48
N GLN A 35 -6.61 12.31 12.05
CA GLN A 35 -7.63 13.19 12.64
C GLN A 35 -7.89 12.85 14.11
N LEU A 36 -8.06 11.56 14.43
CA LEU A 36 -8.27 11.13 15.81
C LEU A 36 -7.07 11.47 16.70
N VAL A 37 -5.84 11.31 16.19
CA VAL A 37 -4.62 11.66 16.93
C VAL A 37 -4.53 13.18 17.14
N LEU A 38 -4.93 13.98 16.14
CA LEU A 38 -4.99 15.43 16.26
C LEU A 38 -5.96 15.85 17.36
N GLU A 39 -7.16 15.28 17.40
CA GLU A 39 -8.15 15.61 18.44
C GLU A 39 -7.70 15.20 19.85
N LEU A 40 -7.06 14.03 20.00
CA LEU A 40 -6.67 13.50 21.30
C LEU A 40 -5.36 14.06 21.85
N PHE A 41 -4.39 14.35 20.97
CA PHE A 41 -3.02 14.69 21.35
C PHE A 41 -2.54 16.03 20.81
N ASN A 42 -3.37 16.74 20.03
CA ASN A 42 -3.04 18.01 19.38
C ASN A 42 -1.76 17.93 18.52
N ARG A 43 -1.55 16.77 17.89
CA ARG A 43 -0.41 16.46 17.01
C ARG A 43 -0.88 15.61 15.84
N HIS A 44 -0.25 15.78 14.68
CA HIS A 44 -0.45 14.87 13.55
C HIS A 44 0.42 13.61 13.69
N LEU A 45 -0.02 12.53 13.06
CA LEU A 45 0.70 11.25 12.96
C LEU A 45 2.04 11.42 12.23
N THR A 46 2.11 12.37 11.30
CA THR A 46 3.32 12.68 10.53
C THR A 46 3.58 14.19 10.53
N HIS A 47 4.85 14.59 10.46
CA HIS A 47 5.21 16.01 10.46
C HIS A 47 4.79 16.74 9.17
N LYS A 48 4.73 16.04 8.04
CA LYS A 48 4.23 16.55 6.76
C LYS A 48 3.16 15.60 6.24
N HIS A 49 1.97 16.11 5.88
CA HIS A 49 0.83 15.30 5.43
C HIS A 49 1.16 14.34 4.27
N HIS A 50 2.03 14.72 3.34
CA HIS A 50 2.39 13.86 2.21
C HIS A 50 3.15 12.59 2.63
N LEU A 51 3.75 12.55 3.82
CA LEU A 51 4.38 11.32 4.35
C LEU A 51 3.37 10.20 4.58
N LEU A 52 2.09 10.53 4.76
CA LEU A 52 1.01 9.54 4.82
C LEU A 52 0.88 8.76 3.51
N TYR A 53 1.20 9.35 2.35
CA TYR A 53 1.23 8.64 1.08
C TYR A 53 2.27 7.53 1.11
N LEU A 54 3.49 7.84 1.55
CA LEU A 54 4.56 6.85 1.64
C LEU A 54 4.23 5.77 2.68
N LEU A 55 3.73 6.18 3.86
CA LEU A 55 3.31 5.25 4.93
C LEU A 55 2.20 4.31 4.45
N SER A 56 1.29 4.79 3.60
CA SER A 56 0.20 3.96 3.07
C SER A 56 0.69 2.78 2.22
N THR A 57 1.85 2.91 1.56
CA THR A 57 2.41 1.85 0.70
C THR A 57 2.94 0.65 1.50
N VAL A 58 3.24 0.83 2.79
CA VAL A 58 3.76 -0.23 3.69
C VAL A 58 2.80 -1.41 3.78
N VAL A 59 1.49 -1.18 3.65
CA VAL A 59 0.48 -2.25 3.70
C VAL A 59 0.70 -3.32 2.63
N ASN A 60 1.34 -2.98 1.50
CA ASN A 60 1.64 -3.92 0.41
C ASN A 60 2.66 -5.01 0.79
N LEU A 61 3.41 -4.85 1.89
CA LEU A 61 4.28 -5.91 2.40
C LEU A 61 3.49 -7.16 2.80
N LEU A 62 2.27 -6.98 3.32
CA LEU A 62 1.39 -8.09 3.73
C LEU A 62 0.99 -8.99 2.54
N PRO A 63 0.38 -8.48 1.46
CA PRO A 63 0.03 -9.29 0.31
C PRO A 63 1.27 -9.75 -0.47
N VAL A 64 2.36 -8.98 -0.57
CA VAL A 64 3.61 -9.47 -1.19
C VAL A 64 4.08 -10.76 -0.52
N ARG A 65 4.17 -10.77 0.82
CA ARG A 65 4.52 -11.97 1.58
C ARG A 65 3.52 -13.09 1.37
N HIS A 66 2.22 -12.78 1.36
CA HIS A 66 1.18 -13.78 1.18
C HIS A 66 1.22 -14.45 -0.20
N TYR A 67 1.29 -13.66 -1.27
CA TYR A 67 1.28 -14.16 -2.65
C TYR A 67 2.58 -14.87 -3.04
N LEU A 68 3.75 -14.33 -2.66
CA LEU A 68 5.04 -14.94 -3.02
C LEU A 68 5.34 -16.18 -2.16
N ILE A 69 5.18 -16.11 -0.83
CA ILE A 69 5.65 -17.18 0.06
C ILE A 69 4.57 -18.23 0.29
N LYS A 70 3.33 -17.83 0.59
CA LYS A 70 2.27 -18.79 0.97
C LYS A 70 1.55 -19.37 -0.23
N LEU A 71 1.17 -18.53 -1.19
CA LEU A 71 0.38 -18.97 -2.35
C LEU A 71 1.24 -19.35 -3.56
N LYS A 72 2.52 -18.96 -3.59
CA LYS A 72 3.44 -19.19 -4.72
C LYS A 72 2.88 -18.66 -6.07
N LEU A 73 2.16 -17.54 -6.01
CA LEU A 73 1.63 -16.83 -7.18
C LEU A 73 2.61 -15.71 -7.53
N GLU A 74 3.67 -16.07 -8.25
CA GLU A 74 4.84 -15.22 -8.48
C GLU A 74 4.49 -13.95 -9.26
N LYS A 75 3.72 -14.04 -10.35
CA LYS A 75 3.36 -12.87 -11.18
C LYS A 75 2.55 -11.86 -10.39
N THR A 76 1.63 -12.33 -9.56
CA THR A 76 0.80 -11.47 -8.70
C THR A 76 1.66 -10.77 -7.65
N GLY A 77 2.50 -11.52 -6.93
CA GLY A 77 3.38 -10.95 -5.92
C GLY A 77 4.40 -9.95 -6.49
N LEU A 78 4.99 -10.27 -7.64
CA LEU A 78 5.87 -9.36 -8.39
C LEU A 78 5.13 -8.14 -8.92
N GLY A 79 3.88 -8.30 -9.37
CA GLY A 79 3.03 -7.17 -9.80
C GLY A 79 2.78 -6.18 -8.66
N ILE A 80 2.47 -6.67 -7.45
CA ILE A 80 2.31 -5.82 -6.26
C ILE A 80 3.64 -5.11 -5.94
N LEU A 81 4.74 -5.85 -5.94
CA LEU A 81 6.07 -5.31 -5.64
C LEU A 81 6.47 -4.21 -6.64
N ALA A 82 6.29 -4.46 -7.94
CA ALA A 82 6.61 -3.52 -9.01
C ALA A 82 5.81 -2.23 -8.87
N VAL A 83 4.48 -2.33 -8.66
CA VAL A 83 3.64 -1.15 -8.41
C VAL A 83 4.06 -0.40 -7.15
N THR A 84 4.38 -1.13 -6.07
CA THR A 84 4.86 -0.50 -4.83
C THR A 84 6.14 0.31 -5.08
N ALA A 85 7.10 -0.25 -5.84
CA ALA A 85 8.31 0.46 -6.21
C ALA A 85 8.02 1.70 -7.07
N ILE A 86 7.12 1.60 -8.07
CA ILE A 86 6.69 2.74 -8.89
C ILE A 86 6.07 3.83 -8.01
N LEU A 87 5.15 3.48 -7.10
CA LEU A 87 4.51 4.46 -6.20
C LEU A 87 5.53 5.19 -5.31
N ILE A 88 6.51 4.46 -4.78
CA ILE A 88 7.61 5.06 -4.00
C ILE A 88 8.43 6.02 -4.86
N LEU A 89 8.81 5.61 -6.08
CA LEU A 89 9.56 6.47 -7.00
C LEU A 89 8.78 7.72 -7.40
N VAL A 90 7.47 7.58 -7.67
CA VAL A 90 6.57 8.70 -7.98
C VAL A 90 6.48 9.65 -6.78
N TYR A 91 6.35 9.12 -5.57
CA TYR A 91 6.36 9.93 -4.35
C TYR A 91 7.65 10.75 -4.23
N PHE A 92 8.81 10.12 -4.37
CA PHE A 92 10.09 10.85 -4.32
C PHE A 92 10.20 11.87 -5.46
N PHE A 93 9.78 11.52 -6.68
CA PHE A 93 9.81 12.46 -7.79
C PHE A 93 8.97 13.72 -7.53
N LEU A 94 7.80 13.57 -6.89
CA LEU A 94 6.90 14.69 -6.60
C LEU A 94 7.31 15.50 -5.35
N PHE A 95 7.87 14.87 -4.32
CA PHE A 95 8.05 15.49 -3.00
C PHE A 95 9.52 15.64 -2.54
N PHE A 96 10.51 15.09 -3.25
CA PHE A 96 11.92 15.12 -2.81
C PHE A 96 12.55 16.53 -2.78
N LYS A 97 11.97 17.50 -3.49
CA LYS A 97 12.46 18.89 -3.53
C LYS A 97 11.68 19.87 -2.63
N GLN A 98 10.76 19.38 -1.77
CA GLN A 98 9.94 20.19 -0.86
C GLN A 98 10.30 19.99 0.62
#